data_AF-A0A1C3J8K8-F1
#
_entry.id   AF-A0A1C3J8K8-F1
#
_cell.length_a   1.000
_cell.length_b   1.000
_cell.length_c   1.000
_cell.angle_alpha   90.00
_cell.angle_beta   90.00
_cell.angle_gamma   90.00
#
_symmetry.space_group_name_H-M   'P 1'
#
loop_
_entity.id
_entity.type
_entity.pdbx_description
1 polymer ?
#
loop_
_entity_poly.entity_id
_entity_poly.type
_entity_poly.pdbx_seq_one_letter_code
_entity_poly.pdbx_strand_id
1 'polypeptide(L)'
;MNKVSVVVLSLFLGACSSLDSQSNFADSVADVQPKGGYIQVTGQSYVAESKANVGADILKSSLYFTYNKEVTQNSAPESSIIMDVSYFQSYKEYETVSFFGKTIDLEERQVPRESCSEHCTKTQYIEFPLSEADIQQAREKNLEFTLDGQNSVMSTTFIVPKAYIDTIYNGANNHTAIAVAPVAVPVAAVVAEEPKASQAQEMVNYWYGEATKEEQAAVTDWAFKNRKNANPASLEGSKEIEMVSYWFNKLDSEEKSQTMIWLLEQE
;
A
#
# COMPACT_ATOMS: atom_id res chain seq x y z
N MET A 1 -9.58 -17.99 -50.93
CA MET A 1 -8.59 -18.39 -49.91
C MET A 1 -8.68 -17.41 -48.77
N ASN A 2 -9.45 -17.74 -47.72
CA ASN A 2 -9.64 -16.87 -46.56
C ASN A 2 -8.44 -17.03 -45.61
N LYS A 3 -7.69 -15.95 -45.40
CA LYS A 3 -6.60 -15.91 -44.44
C LYS A 3 -7.19 -15.63 -43.06
N VAL A 4 -7.37 -16.67 -42.25
CA VAL A 4 -7.67 -16.55 -40.83
C VAL A 4 -6.37 -16.18 -40.14
N SER A 5 -6.25 -14.94 -39.67
CA SER A 5 -5.14 -14.53 -38.80
C SER A 5 -5.49 -14.95 -37.38
N VAL A 6 -4.74 -15.92 -36.86
CA VAL A 6 -4.77 -16.31 -35.45
C VAL A 6 -4.00 -15.26 -34.68
N VAL A 7 -4.72 -14.40 -33.95
CA VAL A 7 -4.13 -13.49 -32.97
C VAL A 7 -3.80 -14.33 -31.74
N VAL A 8 -2.51 -14.58 -31.54
CA VAL A 8 -1.98 -15.18 -30.32
C VAL A 8 -2.18 -14.17 -29.20
N LEU A 9 -3.18 -14.43 -28.36
CA LEU A 9 -3.45 -13.65 -27.16
C LEU A 9 -2.34 -13.95 -26.14
N SER A 10 -1.36 -13.05 -26.04
CA SER A 10 -0.32 -13.10 -25.03
C SER A 10 -0.96 -12.88 -23.66
N LEU A 11 -1.16 -13.97 -22.92
CA LEU A 11 -1.48 -13.94 -21.50
C LEU A 11 -0.30 -13.28 -20.78
N PHE A 12 -0.45 -12.01 -20.40
CA PHE A 12 0.45 -11.36 -19.45
C PHE A 12 0.24 -12.04 -18.10
N LEU A 13 1.13 -12.98 -17.77
CA LEU A 13 1.31 -13.45 -16.42
C LEU A 13 1.69 -12.22 -15.57
N GLY A 14 0.78 -11.77 -14.71
CA GLY A 14 1.10 -10.79 -13.67
C GLY A 14 2.22 -11.38 -12.81
N ALA A 15 3.44 -10.98 -13.08
CA ALA A 15 4.57 -11.31 -12.23
C ALA A 15 4.27 -10.70 -10.86
N CYS A 16 4.43 -11.47 -9.79
CA CYS A 16 4.58 -10.92 -8.45
C CYS A 16 5.89 -10.11 -8.43
N SER A 17 5.88 -8.90 -8.99
CA SER A 17 7.04 -8.02 -8.97
C SER A 17 7.20 -7.48 -7.56
N SER A 18 8.37 -7.69 -6.98
CA SER A 18 8.80 -6.91 -5.82
C SER A 18 9.29 -5.55 -6.31
N LEU A 19 9.08 -4.53 -5.49
CA LEU A 19 9.63 -3.20 -5.72
C LEU A 19 11.14 -3.23 -5.44
N ASP A 20 11.89 -2.33 -6.07
CA ASP A 20 13.31 -2.09 -5.84
C ASP A 20 13.59 -0.57 -5.85
N SER A 21 14.83 -0.14 -5.62
CA SER A 21 15.18 1.28 -5.51
C SER A 21 14.89 2.11 -6.77
N GLN A 22 14.70 1.47 -7.93
CA GLN A 22 14.40 2.13 -9.20
C GLN A 22 12.90 2.12 -9.53
N SER A 23 12.09 1.49 -8.67
CA SER A 23 10.66 1.35 -8.88
C SER A 23 9.91 2.66 -8.67
N ASN A 24 8.72 2.76 -9.28
CA ASN A 24 7.77 3.81 -8.95
C ASN A 24 7.02 3.44 -7.67
N PHE A 25 7.18 4.24 -6.63
CA PHE A 25 6.58 3.99 -5.31
C PHE A 25 5.14 4.50 -5.16
N ALA A 26 4.51 5.02 -6.22
CA ALA A 26 3.12 5.50 -6.16
C ALA A 26 2.12 4.40 -5.77
N ASP A 27 2.39 3.16 -6.17
CA ASP A 27 1.61 1.97 -5.81
C ASP A 27 2.43 1.05 -4.89
N SER A 28 2.79 1.57 -3.71
CA SER A 28 3.56 0.80 -2.71
C SER A 28 2.70 0.11 -1.67
N VAL A 29 1.39 0.38 -1.63
CA VAL A 29 0.46 -0.23 -0.68
C VAL A 29 0.01 -1.58 -1.25
N ALA A 30 0.24 -2.65 -0.50
CA ALA A 30 -0.28 -3.98 -0.85
C ALA A 30 -1.68 -4.20 -0.28
N ASP A 31 -1.91 -3.73 0.95
CA ASP A 31 -3.11 -4.06 1.70
C ASP A 31 -3.41 -3.03 2.79
N VAL A 32 -4.70 -2.80 3.05
CA VAL A 32 -5.20 -1.94 4.12
C VAL A 32 -6.27 -2.69 4.91
N GLN A 33 -6.02 -2.90 6.18
CA GLN A 33 -6.92 -3.62 7.08
C GLN A 33 -7.33 -2.74 8.26
N PRO A 34 -8.62 -2.36 8.35
CA PRO A 34 -9.18 -1.81 9.58
C PRO A 34 -9.14 -2.88 10.69
N LYS A 35 -8.65 -2.50 11.86
CA LYS A 35 -8.62 -3.32 13.09
C LYS A 35 -9.36 -2.59 14.20
N GLY A 36 -9.63 -3.30 15.30
CA GLY A 36 -10.26 -2.70 16.47
C GLY A 36 -9.35 -1.64 17.11
N GLY A 37 -9.55 -0.37 16.73
CA GLY A 37 -8.83 0.79 17.29
C GLY A 37 -7.69 1.35 16.43
N TYR A 38 -7.28 0.65 15.37
CA TYR A 38 -6.20 1.10 14.49
C TYR A 38 -6.41 0.64 13.04
N ILE A 39 -5.70 1.26 12.11
CA ILE A 39 -5.65 0.84 10.71
C ILE A 39 -4.25 0.31 10.43
N GLN A 40 -4.17 -0.92 9.95
CA GLN A 40 -2.91 -1.52 9.50
C GLN A 40 -2.79 -1.37 7.99
N VAL A 41 -1.67 -0.82 7.53
CA VAL A 41 -1.33 -0.69 6.12
C VAL A 41 -0.04 -1.44 5.87
N THR A 42 -0.08 -2.41 4.94
CA THR A 42 1.07 -3.24 4.60
C THR A 42 1.60 -2.83 3.23
N GLY A 43 2.90 -2.59 3.13
CA GLY A 43 3.57 -2.32 1.86
C GLY A 43 3.74 -3.55 0.99
N GLN A 44 3.87 -3.34 -0.32
CA GLN A 44 4.35 -4.38 -1.24
C GLN A 44 5.78 -4.80 -0.87
N SER A 45 6.15 -6.04 -1.20
CA SER A 45 7.51 -6.53 -0.98
C SER A 45 8.53 -5.66 -1.72
N TYR A 46 9.61 -5.31 -1.03
CA TYR A 46 10.67 -4.43 -1.47
C TYR A 46 12.04 -5.11 -1.32
N VAL A 47 12.83 -5.10 -2.39
CA VAL A 47 14.22 -5.54 -2.42
C VAL A 47 15.10 -4.32 -2.13
N ALA A 48 15.52 -4.20 -0.88
CA ALA A 48 16.36 -3.09 -0.45
C ALA A 48 17.75 -3.15 -1.06
N GLU A 49 18.22 -1.97 -1.49
CA GLU A 49 19.64 -1.77 -1.74
C GLU A 49 20.42 -2.09 -0.47
N SER A 50 21.51 -2.82 -0.63
CA SER A 50 22.34 -3.25 0.48
C SER A 50 23.82 -3.05 0.18
N LYS A 51 24.59 -2.82 1.23
CA LYS A 51 26.03 -2.67 1.18
C LYS A 51 26.64 -3.40 2.37
N ALA A 52 27.43 -4.43 2.09
CA ALA A 52 28.24 -5.06 3.11
C ALA A 52 29.31 -4.08 3.58
N ASN A 53 29.32 -3.79 4.89
CA ASN A 53 30.38 -3.02 5.54
C ASN A 53 31.53 -3.96 5.94
N VAL A 54 31.17 -5.15 6.45
CA VAL A 54 32.10 -6.22 6.84
C VAL A 54 31.43 -7.57 6.55
N GLY A 55 32.17 -8.52 5.98
CA GLY A 55 31.68 -9.86 5.68
C GLY A 55 31.25 -10.03 4.23
N ALA A 56 30.38 -11.01 3.98
CA ALA A 56 29.90 -11.32 2.63
C ALA A 56 28.72 -10.46 2.21
N ASP A 57 28.58 -10.28 0.90
CA ASP A 57 27.43 -9.62 0.30
C ASP A 57 26.13 -10.40 0.55
N ILE A 58 25.02 -9.65 0.53
CA ILE A 58 23.68 -10.20 0.58
C ILE A 58 23.35 -10.86 -0.74
N LEU A 59 22.88 -12.10 -0.68
CA LEU A 59 22.46 -12.86 -1.85
C LEU A 59 21.06 -12.48 -2.28
N LYS A 60 20.17 -12.34 -1.29
CA LYS A 60 18.76 -11.98 -1.47
C LYS A 60 18.26 -11.22 -0.25
N SER A 61 17.48 -10.19 -0.49
CA SER A 61 16.71 -9.49 0.53
C SER A 61 15.28 -9.32 0.04
N SER A 62 14.33 -9.35 0.97
CA SER A 62 12.94 -9.00 0.74
C SER A 62 12.40 -8.44 2.02
N LEU A 63 11.91 -7.21 2.02
CA LEU A 63 11.29 -6.59 3.18
C LEU A 63 9.95 -5.98 2.84
N TYR A 64 9.13 -5.75 3.86
CA TYR A 64 7.97 -4.89 3.74
C TYR A 64 7.79 -4.09 5.03
N PHE A 65 7.25 -2.88 4.86
CA PHE A 65 6.89 -2.01 5.96
C PHE A 65 5.42 -2.17 6.31
N THR A 66 5.13 -2.38 7.60
CA THR A 66 3.77 -2.39 8.13
C THR A 66 3.57 -1.16 9.00
N TYR A 67 2.67 -0.27 8.58
CA TYR A 67 2.28 0.91 9.33
C TYR A 67 0.98 0.67 10.09
N ASN A 68 1.01 0.82 11.41
CA ASN A 68 -0.15 0.72 12.28
C ASN A 68 -0.55 2.12 12.74
N LYS A 69 -1.51 2.72 12.03
CA LYS A 69 -2.06 4.03 12.39
C LYS A 69 -3.08 3.88 13.50
N GLU A 70 -2.76 4.47 14.64
CA GLU A 70 -3.70 4.56 15.75
C GLU A 70 -4.91 5.45 15.41
N VAL A 71 -6.12 4.97 15.71
CA VAL A 71 -7.38 5.71 15.60
C VAL A 71 -7.99 5.93 16.99
N THR A 72 -7.86 4.93 17.86
CA THR A 72 -8.25 5.00 19.27
C THR A 72 -6.99 4.93 20.14
N GLN A 73 -6.88 5.78 21.15
CA GLN A 73 -5.68 5.88 21.96
C GLN A 73 -5.25 4.55 22.61
N ASN A 74 -3.96 4.25 22.54
CA ASN A 74 -3.28 3.04 23.05
C ASN A 74 -3.85 1.71 22.51
N SER A 75 -4.25 1.66 21.25
CA SER A 75 -4.83 0.46 20.63
C SER A 75 -4.03 -0.11 19.46
N ALA A 76 -3.06 0.64 18.93
CA ALA A 76 -2.21 0.16 17.86
C ALA A 76 -0.96 -0.55 18.41
N PRO A 77 -0.57 -1.73 17.87
CA PRO A 77 0.78 -2.26 18.06
C PRO A 77 1.80 -1.34 17.37
N GLU A 78 3.09 -1.51 17.70
CA GLU A 78 4.15 -0.79 16.99
C GLU A 78 4.12 -1.14 15.49
N SER A 79 4.50 -0.17 14.66
CA SER A 79 4.76 -0.42 13.25
C SER A 79 6.09 -1.16 13.12
N SER A 80 6.32 -1.88 12.02
CA SER A 80 7.54 -2.68 11.91
C SER A 80 8.05 -2.82 10.48
N ILE A 81 9.36 -3.07 10.39
CA ILE A 81 9.98 -3.64 9.19
C ILE A 81 10.06 -5.14 9.41
N ILE A 82 9.54 -5.88 8.44
CA ILE A 82 9.69 -7.32 8.37
C ILE A 82 10.58 -7.65 7.20
N MET A 83 11.63 -8.44 7.43
CA MET A 83 12.65 -8.71 6.43
C MET A 83 13.09 -10.17 6.42
N ASP A 84 13.29 -10.68 5.21
CA ASP A 84 13.95 -11.94 4.93
C ASP A 84 15.30 -11.61 4.29
N VAL A 85 16.40 -12.14 4.85
CA VAL A 85 17.76 -11.86 4.38
C VAL A 85 18.56 -13.15 4.22
N SER A 86 19.11 -13.36 3.03
CA SER A 86 19.92 -14.54 2.68
C SER A 86 21.39 -14.18 2.41
N TYR A 87 22.30 -14.95 3.00
CA TYR A 87 23.76 -14.79 2.86
C TYR A 87 24.46 -16.16 2.84
N PHE A 88 25.75 -16.21 2.50
CA PHE A 88 26.51 -17.47 2.49
C PHE A 88 26.74 -18.00 3.91
N GLN A 89 26.56 -19.30 4.11
CA GLN A 89 26.73 -19.99 5.39
C GLN A 89 28.21 -20.25 5.67
N SER A 90 28.91 -19.22 6.10
CA SER A 90 30.17 -19.28 6.86
C SER A 90 30.33 -18.08 7.79
N TYR A 91 29.34 -17.18 7.79
CA TYR A 91 29.28 -15.94 8.54
C TYR A 91 28.19 -16.10 9.60
N LYS A 92 28.45 -15.62 10.82
CA LYS A 92 27.54 -15.71 11.97
C LYS A 92 26.18 -15.07 11.65
N GLU A 93 25.19 -15.27 12.51
CA GLU A 93 23.88 -14.62 12.37
C GLU A 93 23.95 -13.12 12.67
N TYR A 94 23.07 -12.34 12.05
CA TYR A 94 22.77 -10.98 12.51
C TYR A 94 22.03 -11.06 13.85
N GLU A 95 22.45 -10.23 14.80
CA GLU A 95 21.91 -10.22 16.17
C GLU A 95 21.24 -8.89 16.50
N THR A 96 21.68 -7.78 15.90
CA THR A 96 21.18 -6.44 16.21
C THR A 96 20.89 -5.64 14.95
N VAL A 97 20.01 -4.66 15.07
CA VAL A 97 19.76 -3.63 14.06
C VAL A 97 20.01 -2.24 14.62
N SER A 98 20.70 -1.41 13.84
CA SER A 98 21.05 -0.04 14.18
C SER A 98 20.46 0.94 13.15
N PHE A 99 19.71 1.94 13.62
CA PHE A 99 19.09 2.97 12.77
C PHE A 99 18.81 4.22 13.59
N PHE A 100 18.85 5.41 12.99
CA PHE A 100 18.65 6.70 13.68
C PHE A 100 19.41 6.87 15.01
N GLY A 101 20.61 6.28 15.12
CA GLY A 101 21.47 6.37 16.31
C GLY A 101 21.06 5.47 17.48
N LYS A 102 20.06 4.60 17.31
CA LYS A 102 19.69 3.54 18.26
C LYS A 102 20.08 2.17 17.72
N THR A 103 20.32 1.23 18.65
CA THR A 103 20.60 -0.18 18.37
C THR A 103 19.68 -1.03 19.24
N ILE A 104 19.05 -2.03 18.63
CA ILE A 104 18.17 -2.97 19.30
C ILE A 104 18.47 -4.40 18.86
N ASP A 105 18.18 -5.37 19.73
CA ASP A 105 18.29 -6.80 19.40
C ASP A 105 17.21 -7.16 18.36
N LEU A 106 17.58 -8.01 17.40
CA LEU A 106 16.68 -8.50 16.37
C LEU A 106 15.74 -9.57 16.94
N GLU A 107 14.47 -9.49 16.56
CA GLU A 107 13.52 -10.57 16.82
C GLU A 107 13.45 -11.49 15.60
N GLU A 108 13.72 -12.78 15.81
CA GLU A 108 13.55 -13.80 14.77
C GLU A 108 12.11 -14.29 14.74
N ARG A 109 11.40 -14.04 13.64
CA ARG A 109 10.01 -14.47 13.46
C ARG A 109 9.85 -15.97 13.24
N GLN A 110 10.91 -16.63 12.75
CA GLN A 110 10.96 -18.07 12.57
C GLN A 110 12.41 -18.54 12.55
N VAL A 111 12.59 -19.85 12.79
CA VAL A 111 13.90 -20.49 12.77
C VAL A 111 14.58 -20.25 11.41
N PRO A 112 15.85 -19.80 11.40
CA PRO A 112 16.61 -19.59 10.17
C PRO A 112 16.65 -20.86 9.31
N ARG A 113 16.60 -20.68 7.99
CA ARG A 113 16.71 -21.79 7.04
C ARG A 113 18.10 -21.88 6.47
N GLU A 114 18.57 -23.10 6.31
CA GLU A 114 19.85 -23.41 5.70
C GLU A 114 19.64 -24.25 4.45
N SER A 115 20.39 -23.95 3.39
CA SER A 115 20.36 -24.68 2.13
C SER A 115 21.78 -24.83 1.62
N CYS A 116 22.21 -26.07 1.40
CA CYS A 116 23.54 -26.40 0.92
C CYS A 116 23.47 -27.08 -0.45
N SER A 117 24.03 -26.39 -1.45
CA SER A 117 24.41 -27.00 -2.73
C SER A 117 25.94 -27.05 -2.81
N GLU A 118 26.56 -26.41 -3.81
CA GLU A 118 28.02 -26.19 -3.85
C GLU A 118 28.48 -25.14 -2.83
N HIS A 119 27.60 -24.19 -2.53
CA HIS A 119 27.76 -23.22 -1.45
C HIS A 119 26.58 -23.34 -0.50
N CYS A 120 26.86 -23.31 0.79
CA CYS A 120 25.83 -23.26 1.80
C CYS A 120 25.34 -21.81 1.96
N THR A 121 24.04 -21.64 2.17
CA THR A 121 23.38 -20.34 2.36
C THR A 121 22.46 -20.40 3.55
N LYS A 122 22.31 -19.28 4.24
CA LYS A 122 21.44 -19.11 5.39
C LYS A 122 20.47 -17.97 5.14
N THR A 123 19.21 -18.17 5.50
CA THR A 123 18.15 -17.15 5.45
C THR A 123 17.64 -16.88 6.86
N GLN A 124 17.78 -15.65 7.32
CA GLN A 124 17.16 -15.16 8.55
C GLN A 124 15.86 -14.42 8.25
N TYR A 125 14.92 -14.51 9.18
CA TYR A 125 13.59 -13.93 9.08
C TYR A 125 13.38 -13.03 10.29
N ILE A 126 13.62 -11.75 10.08
CA ILE A 126 13.74 -10.77 11.15
C ILE A 126 12.58 -9.79 11.13
N GLU A 127 12.30 -9.23 12.29
CA GLU A 127 11.40 -8.12 12.48
C GLU A 127 12.02 -7.13 13.45
N PHE A 128 11.81 -5.84 13.20
CA PHE A 128 12.15 -4.82 14.17
C PHE A 128 11.13 -3.67 14.16
N PRO A 129 10.80 -3.13 15.34
CA PRO A 129 9.79 -2.10 15.46
C PRO A 129 10.32 -0.72 15.03
N LEU A 130 9.41 0.08 14.48
CA LEU A 130 9.55 1.50 14.21
C LEU A 130 8.51 2.27 15.04
N SER A 131 8.99 3.19 15.89
CA SER A 131 8.10 4.14 16.57
C SER A 131 7.61 5.20 15.58
N GLU A 132 6.53 5.92 15.93
CA GLU A 132 6.02 7.02 15.12
C GLU A 132 7.12 8.07 14.82
N ALA A 133 8.01 8.34 15.78
CA ALA A 133 9.13 9.27 15.59
C ALA A 133 10.18 8.75 14.61
N ASP A 134 10.41 7.44 14.55
CA ASP A 134 11.30 6.84 13.54
C ASP A 134 10.67 6.93 12.15
N ILE A 135 9.36 6.70 12.05
CA ILE A 135 8.61 6.78 10.80
C ILE A 135 8.65 8.21 10.25
N GLN A 136 8.41 9.24 11.08
CA GLN A 136 8.50 10.62 10.61
C GLN A 136 9.91 10.96 10.09
N GLN A 137 10.97 10.48 10.77
CA GLN A 137 12.34 10.66 10.27
C GLN A 137 12.58 9.91 8.95
N ALA A 138 12.07 8.69 8.80
CA ALA A 138 12.11 7.88 7.58
C ALA A 138 11.29 8.45 6.41
N ARG A 139 10.41 9.41 6.68
CA ARG A 139 9.65 10.17 5.67
C ARG A 139 10.37 11.45 5.25
N GLU A 140 11.15 12.04 6.15
CA GLU A 140 12.03 13.17 5.81
C GLU A 140 13.26 12.72 5.02
N LYS A 141 13.85 11.61 5.44
CA LYS A 141 15.08 11.00 4.91
C LYS A 141 14.85 9.52 4.65
N ASN A 142 15.62 8.90 3.76
CA ASN A 142 15.55 7.45 3.59
C ASN A 142 15.78 6.73 4.93
N LEU A 143 15.10 5.61 5.15
CA LEU A 143 15.39 4.74 6.28
C LEU A 143 16.65 3.94 5.95
N GLU A 144 17.76 4.30 6.58
CA GLU A 144 19.00 3.53 6.54
C GLU A 144 19.13 2.76 7.85
N PHE A 145 19.23 1.43 7.75
CA PHE A 145 19.45 0.56 8.90
C PHE A 145 20.60 -0.40 8.64
N THR A 146 21.34 -0.73 9.69
CA THR A 146 22.47 -1.66 9.62
C THR A 146 22.16 -2.87 10.46
N LEU A 147 22.24 -4.06 9.84
CA LEU A 147 22.23 -5.31 10.57
C LEU A 147 23.66 -5.64 10.96
N ASP A 148 23.88 -5.92 12.25
CA ASP A 148 25.17 -6.28 12.80
C ASP A 148 25.11 -7.67 13.43
N GLY A 149 26.09 -8.50 13.09
CA GLY A 149 26.33 -9.80 13.72
C GLY A 149 27.31 -9.70 14.88
N GLN A 150 27.41 -10.79 15.64
CA GLN A 150 28.22 -10.85 16.86
C GLN A 150 29.66 -10.35 16.65
N ASN A 151 30.14 -9.51 17.58
CA ASN A 151 31.47 -8.90 17.57
C ASN A 151 31.78 -8.12 16.27
N SER A 152 30.76 -7.65 15.56
CA SER A 152 30.88 -6.88 14.31
C SER A 152 31.63 -7.62 13.20
N VAL A 153 31.64 -8.96 13.24
CA VAL A 153 32.28 -9.81 12.21
C VAL A 153 31.45 -9.83 10.92
N MET A 154 30.18 -9.42 11.00
CA MET A 154 29.29 -9.21 9.87
C MET A 154 28.51 -7.92 10.11
N SER A 155 28.45 -7.06 9.10
CA SER A 155 27.74 -5.79 9.16
C SER A 155 27.28 -5.39 7.77
N THR A 156 25.99 -5.14 7.59
CA THR A 156 25.41 -4.77 6.30
C THR A 156 24.39 -3.66 6.47
N THR A 157 24.55 -2.59 5.71
CA THR A 157 23.59 -1.48 5.65
C THR A 157 22.58 -1.70 4.54
N PHE A 158 21.31 -1.42 4.83
CA PHE A 158 20.19 -1.44 3.90
C PHE A 158 19.56 -0.05 3.81
N ILE A 159 19.03 0.26 2.64
CA ILE A 159 18.38 1.55 2.36
C ILE A 159 16.95 1.30 1.90
N VAL A 160 15.99 1.92 2.59
CA VAL A 160 14.58 1.96 2.19
C VAL A 160 14.23 3.40 1.78
N PRO A 161 13.83 3.63 0.52
CA PRO A 161 13.49 4.95 0.02
C PRO A 161 12.34 5.57 0.82
N LYS A 162 12.48 6.84 1.18
CA LYS A 162 11.41 7.56 1.89
C LYS A 162 10.09 7.57 1.13
N ALA A 163 10.12 7.56 -0.20
CA ALA A 163 8.93 7.55 -1.04
C ALA A 163 8.09 6.27 -0.85
N TYR A 164 8.74 5.12 -0.63
CA TYR A 164 8.06 3.86 -0.29
C TYR A 164 7.34 3.98 1.05
N ILE A 165 8.05 4.47 2.09
CA ILE A 165 7.48 4.67 3.43
C ILE A 165 6.36 5.72 3.42
N ASP A 166 6.54 6.82 2.68
CA ASP A 166 5.57 7.91 2.54
C ASP A 166 4.26 7.42 1.94
N THR A 167 4.31 6.64 0.86
CA THR A 167 3.09 6.10 0.22
C THR A 167 2.31 5.22 1.19
N ILE A 168 2.99 4.34 1.93
CA ILE A 168 2.36 3.46 2.92
C ILE A 168 1.77 4.26 4.08
N TYR A 169 2.51 5.23 4.59
CA TYR A 169 2.05 6.13 5.66
C TYR A 169 0.78 6.89 5.24
N ASN A 170 0.79 7.45 4.03
CA ASN A 170 -0.33 8.21 3.50
C ASN A 170 -1.53 7.33 3.17
N GLY A 171 -1.31 6.06 2.80
CA GLY A 171 -2.38 5.07 2.63
C GLY A 171 -3.29 4.97 3.86
N ALA A 172 -2.73 5.00 5.07
CA ALA A 172 -3.54 4.97 6.29
C ALA A 172 -4.31 6.28 6.51
N ASN A 173 -3.71 7.42 6.15
CA ASN A 173 -4.32 8.74 6.33
C ASN A 173 -5.53 8.94 5.41
N ASN A 174 -5.44 8.46 4.17
CA ASN A 174 -6.53 8.47 3.21
C ASN A 174 -7.71 7.59 3.66
N HIS A 175 -7.47 6.57 4.48
CA HIS A 175 -8.52 5.72 5.06
C HIS A 175 -9.04 6.16 6.44
N THR A 176 -8.31 6.98 7.21
CA THR A 176 -8.77 7.47 8.52
C THR A 176 -9.84 8.58 8.50
N ALA A 177 -10.15 9.18 7.35
CA ALA A 177 -11.23 10.16 7.25
C ALA A 177 -12.63 9.55 7.55
N ILE A 178 -12.72 8.22 7.65
CA ILE A 178 -13.98 7.48 7.89
C ILE A 178 -14.09 6.96 9.34
N ALA A 179 -13.04 7.05 10.16
CA ALA A 179 -12.96 6.30 11.43
C ALA A 179 -13.18 7.10 12.73
N VAL A 180 -13.72 8.32 12.68
CA VAL A 180 -14.13 9.06 13.89
C VAL A 180 -15.57 9.54 13.76
N ALA A 181 -16.52 8.64 14.02
CA ALA A 181 -17.86 9.03 14.42
C ALA A 181 -17.98 8.87 15.94
N PRO A 182 -17.90 9.96 16.73
CA PRO A 182 -18.34 9.91 18.11
C PRO A 182 -19.86 9.77 18.12
N VAL A 183 -20.32 8.90 19.02
CA VAL A 183 -21.73 8.59 19.28
C VAL A 183 -22.55 9.86 19.47
N ALA A 184 -23.72 9.85 18.84
CA ALA A 184 -24.71 10.90 18.70
C ALA A 184 -24.94 11.80 19.94
N VAL A 185 -24.95 13.11 19.68
CA VAL A 185 -25.77 14.09 20.39
C VAL A 185 -26.43 14.98 19.33
N PRO A 186 -27.75 15.17 19.32
CA PRO A 186 -28.40 15.97 18.30
C PRO A 186 -28.19 17.45 18.65
N VAL A 187 -28.00 18.30 17.63
CA VAL A 187 -28.73 19.57 17.44
C VAL A 187 -28.13 20.38 16.28
N ALA A 188 -29.08 20.92 15.51
CA ALA A 188 -29.02 22.09 14.63
C ALA A 188 -28.35 21.95 13.25
N ALA A 189 -29.25 22.00 12.26
CA ALA A 189 -28.99 22.25 10.85
C ALA A 189 -27.96 23.36 10.62
N VAL A 190 -26.93 23.03 9.83
CA VAL A 190 -26.08 24.01 9.16
C VAL A 190 -26.04 23.64 7.69
N VAL A 191 -26.38 24.65 6.90
CA VAL A 191 -26.38 24.82 5.44
C VAL A 191 -25.43 23.87 4.71
N ALA A 192 -25.97 23.17 3.70
CA ALA A 192 -25.22 22.30 2.79
C ALA A 192 -24.11 23.09 2.08
N GLU A 193 -22.88 22.86 2.53
CA GLU A 193 -21.67 23.21 1.78
C GLU A 193 -21.63 22.32 0.53
N GLU A 194 -21.32 22.91 -0.63
CA GLU A 194 -21.16 22.12 -1.84
C GLU A 194 -20.06 21.06 -1.61
N PRO A 195 -20.34 19.80 -1.95
CA PRO A 195 -19.40 18.71 -1.71
C PRO A 195 -18.13 18.99 -2.51
N LYS A 196 -16.98 18.83 -1.84
CA LYS A 196 -15.67 18.93 -2.49
C LYS A 196 -15.58 17.86 -3.58
N ALA A 197 -14.91 18.19 -4.67
CA ALA A 197 -14.80 17.38 -5.88
C ALA A 197 -14.46 15.90 -5.55
N SER A 198 -13.50 15.66 -4.63
CA SER A 198 -13.08 14.31 -4.22
C SER A 198 -14.17 13.51 -3.48
N GLN A 199 -15.04 14.20 -2.72
CA GLN A 199 -16.17 13.58 -2.05
C GLN A 199 -17.19 13.09 -3.08
N ALA A 200 -17.38 13.81 -4.19
CA ALA A 200 -18.29 13.36 -5.24
C ALA A 200 -17.80 12.05 -5.88
N GLN A 201 -16.48 11.87 -6.03
CA GLN A 201 -15.88 10.64 -6.57
C GLN A 201 -16.10 9.45 -5.65
N GLU A 202 -15.88 9.65 -4.36
CA GLU A 202 -16.16 8.64 -3.33
C GLU A 202 -17.64 8.22 -3.34
N MET A 203 -18.55 9.19 -3.45
CA MET A 203 -19.98 8.90 -3.49
C MET A 203 -20.40 8.18 -4.77
N VAL A 204 -19.77 8.47 -5.93
CA VAL A 204 -20.01 7.69 -7.16
C VAL A 204 -19.64 6.22 -6.93
N ASN A 205 -18.45 5.95 -6.37
CA ASN A 205 -17.98 4.59 -6.14
C ASN A 205 -18.88 3.84 -5.15
N TYR A 206 -19.29 4.52 -4.07
CA TYR A 206 -20.19 3.97 -3.05
C TYR A 206 -21.54 3.57 -3.66
N TRP A 207 -22.24 4.50 -4.33
CA TRP A 207 -23.56 4.22 -4.88
C TRP A 207 -23.51 3.23 -6.05
N TYR A 208 -22.38 3.18 -6.78
CA TYR A 208 -22.13 2.15 -7.79
C TYR A 208 -22.02 0.76 -7.15
N GLY A 209 -21.29 0.64 -6.03
CA GLY A 209 -21.14 -0.61 -5.29
C GLY A 209 -22.44 -1.13 -4.67
N GLU A 210 -23.35 -0.23 -4.28
CA GLU A 210 -24.68 -0.59 -3.76
C GLU A 210 -25.69 -0.98 -4.86
N ALA A 211 -25.43 -0.62 -6.11
CA ALA A 211 -26.29 -0.97 -7.24
C ALA A 211 -26.17 -2.45 -7.62
N THR A 212 -27.22 -3.01 -8.21
CA THR A 212 -27.18 -4.39 -8.75
C THR A 212 -26.24 -4.50 -9.94
N LYS A 213 -25.80 -5.70 -10.31
CA LYS A 213 -24.89 -5.90 -11.45
C LYS A 213 -25.48 -5.41 -12.77
N GLU A 214 -26.79 -5.60 -12.95
CA GLU A 214 -27.52 -5.13 -14.12
C GLU A 214 -27.55 -3.59 -14.19
N GLU A 215 -27.65 -2.93 -13.03
CA GLU A 215 -27.64 -1.47 -12.90
C GLU A 215 -26.24 -0.88 -13.04
N GLN A 216 -25.21 -1.55 -12.51
CA GLN A 216 -23.81 -1.17 -12.67
C GLN A 216 -23.41 -1.09 -14.16
N ALA A 217 -23.83 -2.05 -14.98
CA ALA A 217 -23.61 -2.01 -16.42
C ALA A 217 -24.30 -0.79 -17.08
N ALA A 218 -25.53 -0.46 -16.65
CA ALA A 218 -26.25 0.71 -17.14
C ALA A 218 -25.59 2.03 -16.73
N VAL A 219 -25.02 2.07 -15.52
CA VAL A 219 -24.28 3.22 -15.00
C VAL A 219 -22.98 3.44 -15.77
N THR A 220 -22.21 2.38 -16.02
CA THR A 220 -20.98 2.46 -16.81
C THR A 220 -21.26 3.01 -18.21
N ASP A 221 -22.22 2.43 -18.94
CA ASP A 221 -22.60 2.88 -20.29
C ASP A 221 -23.09 4.34 -20.31
N TRP A 222 -23.90 4.75 -19.33
CA TRP A 222 -24.37 6.13 -19.19
C TRP A 222 -23.23 7.10 -18.91
N ALA A 223 -22.31 6.77 -18.00
CA ALA A 223 -21.15 7.62 -17.67
C ALA A 223 -20.27 7.83 -18.92
N PHE A 224 -20.00 6.76 -19.68
CA PHE A 224 -19.22 6.83 -20.91
C PHE A 224 -19.84 7.74 -21.97
N LYS A 225 -21.16 7.65 -22.16
CA LYS A 225 -21.92 8.50 -23.09
C LYS A 225 -21.89 9.96 -22.68
N ASN A 226 -21.88 10.23 -21.38
CA ASN A 226 -21.99 11.58 -20.82
C ASN A 226 -20.65 12.18 -20.34
N ARG A 227 -19.52 11.51 -20.59
CA ARG A 227 -18.18 11.91 -20.10
C ARG A 227 -17.74 13.34 -20.41
N LYS A 228 -18.27 13.95 -21.48
CA LYS A 228 -17.98 15.36 -21.88
C LYS A 228 -19.18 16.30 -21.66
N ASN A 229 -20.27 15.78 -21.12
CA ASN A 229 -21.47 16.56 -20.88
C ASN A 229 -21.37 17.21 -19.51
N ALA A 230 -21.51 18.54 -19.47
CA ALA A 230 -21.47 19.30 -18.22
C ALA A 230 -22.74 19.11 -17.39
N ASN A 231 -23.87 18.74 -18.01
CA ASN A 231 -25.14 18.53 -17.32
C ASN A 231 -25.98 17.42 -17.99
N PRO A 232 -25.57 16.16 -17.87
CA PRO A 232 -26.33 15.04 -18.42
C PRO A 232 -27.60 14.77 -17.61
N ALA A 233 -28.63 14.25 -18.29
CA ALA A 233 -29.85 13.80 -17.63
C ALA A 233 -29.52 12.65 -16.67
N SER A 234 -30.04 12.74 -15.44
CA SER A 234 -29.88 11.71 -14.42
C SER A 234 -30.42 10.35 -14.89
N LEU A 235 -29.81 9.29 -14.38
CA LEU A 235 -30.36 7.94 -14.51
C LEU A 235 -31.62 7.85 -13.65
N GLU A 236 -32.71 7.37 -14.23
CA GLU A 236 -33.98 7.14 -13.53
C GLU A 236 -34.12 5.64 -13.24
N GLY A 237 -34.56 5.29 -12.02
CA GLY A 237 -34.80 3.90 -11.65
C GLY A 237 -34.68 3.68 -10.14
N SER A 238 -33.67 2.93 -9.71
CA SER A 238 -33.37 2.76 -8.29
C SER A 238 -32.69 3.99 -7.71
N LYS A 239 -32.81 4.15 -6.39
CA LYS A 239 -32.20 5.27 -5.68
C LYS A 239 -30.68 5.27 -5.89
N GLU A 240 -30.09 4.10 -5.98
CA GLU A 240 -28.66 3.88 -6.12
C GLU A 240 -28.14 4.48 -7.44
N ILE A 241 -28.76 4.16 -8.58
CA ILE A 241 -28.33 4.72 -9.89
C ILE A 241 -28.66 6.21 -10.03
N GLU A 242 -29.76 6.67 -9.43
CA GLU A 242 -30.09 8.09 -9.34
C GLU A 242 -28.97 8.84 -8.62
N MET A 243 -28.54 8.31 -7.47
CA MET A 243 -27.46 8.89 -6.67
C MET A 243 -26.12 8.84 -7.40
N VAL A 244 -25.78 7.76 -8.12
CA VAL A 244 -24.54 7.74 -8.94
C VAL A 244 -24.55 8.88 -9.95
N SER A 245 -25.63 9.05 -10.71
CA SER A 245 -25.71 10.11 -11.71
C SER A 245 -25.65 11.51 -11.10
N TYR A 246 -26.27 11.70 -9.93
CA TYR A 246 -26.22 12.94 -9.17
C TYR A 246 -24.80 13.32 -8.74
N TRP A 247 -24.04 12.35 -8.20
CA TRP A 247 -22.67 12.58 -7.73
C TRP A 247 -21.68 12.70 -8.89
N PHE A 248 -21.85 11.91 -9.95
CA PHE A 248 -21.02 11.98 -11.14
C PHE A 248 -21.08 13.38 -11.79
N ASN A 249 -22.22 14.06 -11.72
CA ASN A 249 -22.38 15.42 -12.24
C ASN A 249 -21.64 16.49 -11.44
N LYS A 250 -21.24 16.18 -10.20
CA LYS A 250 -20.51 17.09 -9.32
C LYS A 250 -18.99 16.93 -9.41
N LEU A 251 -18.52 15.91 -10.11
CA LEU A 251 -17.10 15.69 -10.39
C LEU A 251 -16.55 16.79 -11.31
N ASP A 252 -15.30 17.18 -11.07
CA ASP A 252 -14.57 18.01 -12.02
C ASP A 252 -14.08 17.21 -13.24
N SER A 253 -13.41 17.88 -14.18
CA SER A 253 -12.99 17.23 -15.43
C SER A 253 -11.90 16.17 -15.24
N GLU A 254 -11.04 16.31 -14.23
CA GLU A 254 -9.96 15.36 -13.95
C GLU A 254 -10.55 14.13 -13.24
N GLU A 255 -11.40 14.36 -12.26
CA GLU A 255 -12.08 13.30 -11.52
C GLU A 255 -13.03 12.50 -12.40
N LYS A 256 -13.78 13.15 -13.32
CA LYS A 256 -14.56 12.42 -14.32
C LYS A 256 -13.70 11.48 -15.15
N SER A 257 -12.47 11.88 -15.47
CA SER A 257 -11.53 11.02 -16.21
C SER A 257 -11.09 9.83 -15.36
N GLN A 258 -10.78 10.06 -14.08
CA GLN A 258 -10.36 9.01 -13.14
C GLN A 258 -11.51 8.04 -12.81
N THR A 259 -12.71 8.55 -12.53
CA THR A 259 -13.92 7.74 -12.36
C THR A 259 -14.22 6.92 -13.62
N MET A 260 -13.98 7.46 -14.82
CA MET A 260 -14.16 6.71 -16.07
C MET A 260 -13.20 5.54 -16.20
N ILE A 261 -11.93 5.73 -15.81
CA ILE A 261 -10.92 4.66 -15.79
C ILE A 261 -11.34 3.59 -14.79
N TRP A 262 -11.71 4.01 -13.58
CA TRP A 262 -12.17 3.11 -12.52
C TRP A 262 -13.39 2.28 -12.94
N LEU A 263 -14.39 2.89 -13.61
CA LEU A 263 -15.58 2.18 -14.10
C LEU A 263 -15.26 1.10 -15.14
N LEU A 264 -14.19 1.26 -15.93
CA LEU A 264 -13.73 0.21 -16.88
C LEU A 264 -13.07 -0.95 -16.19
N GLU A 265 -12.44 -0.71 -15.04
CA GLU A 265 -11.82 -1.77 -14.23
C GLU A 265 -12.88 -2.63 -13.52
N GLN A 266 -14.14 -2.17 -13.48
CA GLN A 266 -15.26 -2.92 -12.91
C GLN A 266 -16.02 -3.80 -13.92
N GLU A 267 -15.78 -3.65 -15.23
CA GLU A 267 -16.32 -4.55 -16.29
C GLU A 267 -15.55 -5.88 -16.38
#